data_AF-A0A935PU09-F1
#
_entry.id   AF-A0A935PU09-F1
#
_cell.length_a   1.000
_cell.length_b   1.000
_cell.length_c   1.000
_cell.angle_alpha   90.00
_cell.angle_beta   90.00
_cell.angle_gamma   90.00
#
_symmetry.space_group_name_H-M   'P 1'
#
loop_
_entity.id
_entity.type
_entity.pdbx_description
1 polymer ?
#
loop_
_entity_poly.entity_id
_entity_poly.type
_entity_poly.pdbx_seq_one_letter_code
_entity_poly.pdbx_strand_id
1 'polypeptide(L)'
;MSPDHALPVEPVAAPSFAEASPARDLCTDCGISRSAQPGRCGRACQFIKPDYPGLEARVHGRGREAGRGDELHFGPYRRMLKARLAAPLEGAQWTGITTRLAERLLETGAVDAVLAMAPHPDDPWRPVPVLVTQAADMKRCRGMRMGYAPLLSLLEPARARGYRRLAVVGIPCQVYALRALEAEWGFERLYVIGTPCSDNTTTERFHEFLALVSTEPESITYLEFRADYHVEIRHRDGRVREVPFLMLPLSKLPADFFPLTCRTCVDYTNALADLTVGYMGGEGEQWLIVRNERGEELVRLLGDELIAAEPGSRGNRRGPVKGFLKNVERAAGGLPLRAMPDWARPLVAWLMPRVGPRGLEFARARVEMKAIETVLHLRREEPRRMKTLIPGHVWKLVEDYGLAASAAERGPKPEP
;
A
#
# COMPACT_ATOMS: atom_id res chain seq x y z
N MET A 1 22.13 -6.18 46.48
CA MET A 1 22.08 -5.72 45.07
C MET A 1 20.63 -5.54 44.73
N SER A 2 20.19 -4.28 44.60
CA SER A 2 18.79 -3.93 44.41
C SER A 2 18.23 -4.51 43.10
N PRO A 3 16.98 -4.98 43.09
CA PRO A 3 16.28 -5.27 41.85
C PRO A 3 16.08 -3.96 41.09
N ASP A 4 16.58 -3.90 39.87
CA ASP A 4 16.36 -2.78 38.96
C ASP A 4 14.86 -2.53 38.81
N HIS A 5 14.44 -1.34 39.23
CA HIS A 5 13.20 -0.72 38.82
C HIS A 5 13.25 -0.50 37.30
N ALA A 6 12.83 -1.51 36.53
CA ALA A 6 12.29 -1.26 35.20
C ALA A 6 11.05 -0.38 35.39
N LEU A 7 11.21 0.93 35.18
CA LEU A 7 10.09 1.85 35.04
C LEU A 7 9.12 1.24 34.01
N PRO A 8 7.80 1.23 34.26
CA PRO A 8 6.85 0.77 33.27
C PRO A 8 6.98 1.68 32.04
N VAL A 9 7.55 1.14 30.96
CA VAL A 9 7.60 1.83 29.68
C VAL A 9 6.16 1.96 29.21
N GLU A 10 5.64 3.19 29.17
CA GLU A 10 4.29 3.45 28.70
C GLU A 10 4.10 2.75 27.34
N PRO A 11 2.98 2.03 27.12
CA PRO A 11 2.70 1.49 25.81
C PRO A 11 2.70 2.65 24.83
N VAL A 12 3.42 2.51 23.70
CA VAL A 12 3.33 3.40 22.55
C VAL A 12 1.86 3.77 22.40
N ALA A 13 1.54 5.05 22.54
CA ALA A 13 0.18 5.49 22.77
C ALA A 13 -0.71 5.06 21.60
N ALA A 14 -1.56 4.06 21.84
CA ALA A 14 -2.74 3.75 21.04
C ALA A 14 -3.92 4.44 21.73
N PRO A 15 -4.17 5.74 21.46
CA PRO A 15 -5.28 6.44 22.11
C PRO A 15 -6.61 5.76 21.76
N SER A 16 -7.59 5.84 22.67
CA SER A 16 -8.95 5.42 22.39
C SER A 16 -9.49 6.20 21.20
N PHE A 17 -10.00 5.50 20.18
CA PHE A 17 -10.56 6.13 19.00
C PHE A 17 -12.01 6.53 19.24
N ALA A 18 -12.41 7.69 18.72
CA ALA A 18 -13.83 8.02 18.64
C ALA A 18 -14.57 6.98 17.79
N GLU A 19 -15.85 6.76 18.10
CA GLU A 19 -16.71 5.94 17.26
C GLU A 19 -16.75 6.51 15.84
N ALA A 20 -16.75 5.62 14.85
CA ALA A 20 -16.89 6.05 13.48
C ALA A 20 -18.28 6.68 13.30
N SER A 21 -18.34 7.83 12.63
CA SER A 21 -19.60 8.30 12.05
C SER A 21 -20.25 7.21 11.17
N PRO A 22 -21.58 7.25 10.96
CA PRO A 22 -22.34 6.15 10.36
C PRO A 22 -21.71 5.56 9.11
N ALA A 23 -21.84 4.24 8.97
CA ALA A 23 -21.21 3.45 7.92
C ALA A 23 -21.44 4.10 6.55
N ARG A 24 -20.34 4.38 5.86
CA ARG A 24 -20.34 4.85 4.47
C ARG A 24 -20.02 3.67 3.57
N ASP A 25 -20.73 3.61 2.46
CA ASP A 25 -20.37 2.69 1.40
C ASP A 25 -18.99 3.06 0.80
N LEU A 26 -18.20 2.03 0.47
CA LEU A 26 -16.78 2.12 0.10
C LEU A 26 -15.87 2.85 1.11
N CYS A 27 -15.90 2.45 2.39
CA CYS A 27 -15.00 2.94 3.42
C CYS A 27 -13.83 1.97 3.69
N THR A 28 -12.62 2.50 3.85
CA THR A 28 -11.40 1.76 4.29
C THR A 28 -10.95 2.14 5.70
N ASP A 29 -11.80 2.87 6.43
CA ASP A 29 -11.54 3.44 7.75
C ASP A 29 -10.16 4.11 7.87
N CYS A 30 -9.87 5.11 7.01
CA CYS A 30 -8.60 5.84 7.09
C CYS A 30 -8.46 6.71 8.36
N GLY A 31 -9.55 6.91 9.11
CA GLY A 31 -9.60 7.64 10.38
C GLY A 31 -10.25 9.02 10.32
N ILE A 32 -10.48 9.61 9.14
CA ILE A 32 -11.09 10.95 9.02
C ILE A 32 -12.54 11.00 9.56
N SER A 33 -13.29 9.92 9.39
CA SER A 33 -14.67 9.77 9.92
C SER A 33 -14.75 9.75 11.46
N ARG A 34 -13.61 9.66 12.13
CA ARG A 34 -13.46 9.65 13.60
C ARG A 34 -12.86 10.97 14.12
N SER A 35 -12.56 11.92 13.23
CA SER A 35 -12.10 13.25 13.62
C SER A 35 -13.25 14.10 14.16
N ALA A 36 -12.93 15.23 14.79
CA ALA A 36 -13.91 16.22 15.24
C ALA A 36 -14.83 16.75 14.12
N GLN A 37 -14.45 16.58 12.84
CA GLN A 37 -15.28 16.96 11.69
C GLN A 37 -15.40 15.81 10.68
N PRO A 38 -16.27 14.81 10.93
CA PRO A 38 -16.43 13.64 10.05
C PRO A 38 -16.89 13.97 8.62
N GLY A 39 -17.47 15.16 8.41
CA GLY A 39 -17.85 15.69 7.10
C GLY A 39 -16.66 15.90 6.15
N ARG A 40 -15.42 15.99 6.68
CA ARG A 40 -14.19 16.07 5.87
C ARG A 40 -14.05 14.93 4.86
N CYS A 41 -14.62 13.76 5.14
CA CYS A 41 -14.61 12.65 4.18
C CYS A 41 -15.23 13.02 2.82
N GLY A 42 -16.25 13.89 2.76
CA GLY A 42 -16.90 14.29 1.51
C GLY A 42 -15.97 14.98 0.51
N ARG A 43 -14.84 15.53 0.99
CA ARG A 43 -13.82 16.22 0.18
C ARG A 43 -12.43 15.59 0.23
N ALA A 44 -12.22 14.58 1.07
CA ALA A 44 -10.92 13.93 1.29
C ALA A 44 -10.90 12.43 0.97
N CYS A 45 -12.04 11.81 0.71
CA CYS A 45 -12.11 10.39 0.42
C CYS A 45 -11.87 10.09 -1.06
N GLN A 46 -10.85 9.28 -1.36
CA GLN A 46 -10.59 8.82 -2.74
C GLN A 46 -11.74 7.97 -3.32
N PHE A 47 -12.59 7.40 -2.47
CA PHE A 47 -13.73 6.59 -2.88
C PHE A 47 -15.02 7.42 -3.05
N ILE A 48 -14.91 8.75 -3.11
CA ILE A 48 -16.03 9.66 -3.40
C ILE A 48 -15.78 10.41 -4.71
N LYS A 49 -14.74 11.24 -4.75
CA LYS A 49 -14.36 12.03 -5.94
C LYS A 49 -12.85 12.37 -5.88
N PRO A 50 -11.97 11.43 -6.26
CA PRO A 50 -10.53 11.63 -6.17
C PRO A 50 -10.02 12.66 -7.21
N ASP A 51 -9.25 13.63 -6.74
CA ASP A 51 -8.45 14.57 -7.53
C ASP A 51 -6.95 14.26 -7.42
N TYR A 52 -6.48 13.24 -8.15
CA TYR A 52 -5.05 12.93 -8.21
C TYR A 52 -4.22 14.03 -8.90
N PRO A 53 -4.62 14.60 -10.05
CA PRO A 53 -3.83 15.64 -10.72
C PRO A 53 -3.60 16.88 -9.83
N GLY A 54 -4.64 17.38 -9.16
CA GLY A 54 -4.52 18.55 -8.30
C GLY A 54 -3.69 18.28 -7.04
N LEU A 55 -3.84 17.11 -6.42
CA LEU A 55 -3.02 16.74 -5.26
C LEU A 55 -1.56 16.47 -5.65
N GLU A 56 -1.29 15.89 -6.81
CA GLU A 56 0.07 15.69 -7.29
C GLU A 56 0.78 17.02 -7.55
N ALA A 57 0.10 17.95 -8.23
CA ALA A 57 0.61 19.29 -8.44
C ALA A 57 0.94 19.98 -7.10
N ARG A 58 0.07 19.84 -6.10
CA ARG A 58 0.27 20.42 -4.76
C ARG A 58 1.43 19.77 -4.00
N VAL A 59 1.54 18.44 -4.03
CA VAL A 59 2.49 17.69 -3.18
C VAL A 59 3.88 17.61 -3.81
N HIS A 60 3.97 17.53 -5.14
CA HIS A 60 5.22 17.34 -5.87
C HIS A 60 5.62 18.56 -6.70
N GLY A 61 4.79 19.60 -6.75
CA GLY A 61 4.99 20.79 -7.58
C GLY A 61 4.59 20.62 -9.04
N ARG A 62 4.14 19.41 -9.43
CA ARG A 62 3.67 19.09 -10.79
C ARG A 62 2.82 17.81 -10.80
N GLY A 63 1.95 17.70 -11.81
CA GLY A 63 1.25 16.45 -12.11
C GLY A 63 2.09 15.46 -12.93
N ARG A 64 1.50 14.29 -13.23
CA ARG A 64 2.04 13.34 -14.21
C ARG A 64 2.16 13.98 -15.59
N GLU A 65 3.27 13.73 -16.26
CA GLU A 65 3.51 14.17 -17.63
C GLU A 65 3.47 12.98 -18.61
N ALA A 66 2.68 13.10 -19.68
CA ALA A 66 2.57 12.02 -20.67
C ALA A 66 3.89 11.84 -21.42
N GLY A 67 4.38 10.61 -21.52
CA GLY A 67 5.65 10.29 -22.21
C GLY A 67 6.90 10.50 -21.36
N ARG A 68 6.78 11.06 -20.14
CA ARG A 68 7.90 11.19 -19.20
C ARG A 68 8.08 9.92 -18.39
N GLY A 69 9.03 9.08 -18.82
CA GLY A 69 9.39 7.85 -18.12
C GLY A 69 8.16 6.98 -17.81
N ASP A 70 8.07 6.49 -16.56
CA ASP A 70 6.99 5.62 -16.09
C ASP A 70 5.91 6.37 -15.28
N GLU A 71 5.79 7.69 -15.43
CA GLU A 71 4.86 8.48 -14.60
C GLU A 71 3.40 8.10 -14.77
N LEU A 72 3.02 7.62 -15.96
CA LEU A 72 1.69 7.07 -16.21
C LEU A 72 1.36 5.91 -15.25
N HIS A 73 2.34 5.06 -14.96
CA HIS A 73 2.19 3.90 -14.07
C HIS A 73 2.43 4.26 -12.60
N PHE A 74 3.44 5.06 -12.31
CA PHE A 74 3.98 5.19 -10.95
C PHE A 74 3.76 6.56 -10.30
N GLY A 75 3.08 7.49 -10.99
CA GLY A 75 2.92 8.87 -10.53
C GLY A 75 4.17 9.71 -10.71
N PRO A 76 4.15 11.00 -10.33
CA PRO A 76 5.34 11.84 -10.38
C PRO A 76 6.46 11.27 -9.51
N TYR A 77 7.67 11.23 -10.07
CA TYR A 77 8.88 10.85 -9.34
C TYR A 77 10.10 11.63 -9.83
N ARG A 78 11.15 11.60 -9.00
CA ARG A 78 12.49 12.11 -9.31
C ARG A 78 13.40 10.97 -9.76
N ARG A 79 13.41 9.87 -9.00
CA ARG A 79 14.15 8.65 -9.31
C ARG A 79 13.53 7.42 -8.64
N MET A 80 13.87 6.25 -9.17
CA MET A 80 13.52 4.96 -8.59
C MET A 80 14.79 4.18 -8.27
N LEU A 81 14.77 3.45 -7.17
CA LEU A 81 15.91 2.66 -6.71
C LEU A 81 15.45 1.25 -6.38
N LYS A 82 16.27 0.24 -6.66
CA LYS A 82 16.26 -0.98 -5.86
C LYS A 82 17.21 -0.76 -4.69
N ALA A 83 16.80 -1.15 -3.49
CA ALA A 83 17.54 -0.86 -2.30
C ALA A 83 17.31 -1.84 -1.16
N ARG A 84 18.30 -1.92 -0.27
CA ARG A 84 18.25 -2.64 0.99
C ARG A 84 19.08 -1.92 2.05
N LEU A 85 18.78 -2.15 3.33
CA LEU A 85 19.72 -1.78 4.39
C LEU A 85 20.95 -2.70 4.34
N ALA A 86 22.12 -2.12 4.61
CA ALA A 86 23.36 -2.87 4.74
C ALA A 86 23.26 -3.90 5.87
N ALA A 87 22.67 -3.50 7.00
CA ALA A 87 22.30 -4.37 8.12
C ALA A 87 20.76 -4.43 8.24
N PRO A 88 20.11 -5.54 7.84
CA PRO A 88 18.67 -5.70 7.99
C PRO A 88 18.22 -5.63 9.45
N LEU A 89 17.09 -4.95 9.70
CA LEU A 89 16.49 -4.89 11.02
C LEU A 89 15.71 -6.16 11.33
N GLU A 90 15.97 -6.76 12.48
CA GLU A 90 15.23 -7.92 12.96
C GLU A 90 13.72 -7.61 13.09
N GLY A 91 12.90 -8.56 12.64
CA GLY A 91 11.43 -8.46 12.64
C GLY A 91 10.84 -7.56 11.56
N ALA A 92 11.66 -6.95 10.69
CA ALA A 92 11.15 -6.18 9.57
C ALA A 92 10.56 -7.06 8.45
N GLN A 93 9.61 -6.49 7.70
CA GLN A 93 8.99 -7.18 6.54
C GLN A 93 9.99 -7.46 5.41
N TRP A 94 11.01 -6.63 5.29
CA TRP A 94 12.11 -6.78 4.32
C TRP A 94 13.40 -6.49 5.08
N THR A 95 14.18 -5.49 4.66
CA THR A 95 15.37 -5.08 5.43
C THR A 95 15.08 -4.01 6.48
N GLY A 96 13.93 -3.35 6.42
CA GLY A 96 13.49 -2.39 7.45
C GLY A 96 13.67 -0.91 7.10
N ILE A 97 13.87 -0.57 5.82
CA ILE A 97 14.05 0.83 5.35
C ILE A 97 13.00 1.79 5.95
N THR A 98 11.72 1.45 5.88
CA THR A 98 10.62 2.28 6.42
C THR A 98 10.78 2.58 7.90
N THR A 99 11.08 1.54 8.69
CA THR A 99 11.28 1.68 10.14
C THR A 99 12.53 2.51 10.42
N ARG A 100 13.64 2.24 9.73
CA ARG A 100 14.90 2.96 9.92
C ARG A 100 14.76 4.45 9.59
N LEU A 101 14.05 4.79 8.51
CA LEU A 101 13.76 6.19 8.18
C LEU A 101 13.00 6.91 9.29
N ALA A 102 11.96 6.29 9.84
CA ALA A 102 11.20 6.84 10.94
C ALA A 102 12.04 6.97 12.23
N GLU A 103 12.92 6.00 12.52
CA GLU A 103 13.90 6.08 13.61
C GLU A 103 14.82 7.30 13.40
N ARG A 104 15.44 7.45 12.22
CA ARG A 104 16.34 8.57 11.90
C ARG A 104 15.66 9.94 12.02
N LEU A 105 14.40 10.06 11.60
CA LEU A 105 13.63 11.31 11.73
C LEU A 105 13.43 11.71 13.21
N LEU A 106 13.18 10.74 14.10
CA LEU A 106 13.07 10.97 15.53
C LEU A 106 14.44 11.24 16.18
N GLU A 107 15.46 10.44 15.86
CA GLU A 107 16.83 10.58 16.39
C GLU A 107 17.46 11.95 16.07
N THR A 108 17.20 12.46 14.87
CA THR A 108 17.71 13.77 14.43
C THR A 108 16.84 14.94 14.90
N GLY A 109 15.69 14.67 15.53
CA GLY A 109 14.70 15.68 15.88
C GLY A 109 14.10 16.38 14.66
N ALA A 110 14.12 15.75 13.47
CA ALA A 110 13.47 16.27 12.26
C ALA A 110 11.94 16.23 12.38
N VAL A 111 11.42 15.33 13.22
CA VAL A 111 10.01 15.24 13.61
C VAL A 111 9.87 15.07 15.11
N ASP A 112 8.75 15.49 15.66
CA ASP A 112 8.38 15.32 17.07
C ASP A 112 7.73 13.95 17.32
N ALA A 113 7.01 13.44 16.32
CA ALA A 113 6.31 12.16 16.41
C ALA A 113 6.10 11.51 15.03
N VAL A 114 5.90 10.19 15.06
CA VAL A 114 5.59 9.36 13.89
C VAL A 114 4.24 8.69 14.10
N LEU A 115 3.33 8.87 13.15
CA LEU A 115 2.10 8.09 13.07
C LEU A 115 2.41 6.79 12.29
N ALA A 116 2.22 5.65 12.94
CA ALA A 116 2.53 4.33 12.38
C ALA A 116 1.49 3.28 12.79
N MET A 117 1.75 2.02 12.46
CA MET A 117 0.94 0.87 12.83
C MET A 117 1.73 -0.09 13.71
N ALA A 118 1.16 -0.44 14.86
CA ALA A 118 1.63 -1.51 15.72
C ALA A 118 0.70 -2.74 15.58
N PRO A 119 1.14 -3.94 15.99
CA PRO A 119 0.24 -5.07 16.14
C PRO A 119 -0.71 -4.85 17.32
N HIS A 120 -1.92 -5.42 17.25
CA HIS A 120 -2.78 -5.54 18.42
C HIS A 120 -2.14 -6.52 19.44
N PRO A 121 -2.24 -6.27 20.76
CA PRO A 121 -1.65 -7.15 21.77
C PRO A 121 -2.09 -8.62 21.64
N ASP A 122 -3.36 -8.84 21.29
CA ASP A 122 -3.96 -10.17 21.17
C ASP A 122 -3.96 -10.73 19.73
N ASP A 123 -3.56 -9.93 18.73
CA ASP A 123 -3.55 -10.35 17.33
C ASP A 123 -2.42 -9.63 16.56
N PRO A 124 -1.31 -10.33 16.23
CA PRO A 124 -0.16 -9.70 15.59
C PRO A 124 -0.43 -9.16 14.18
N TRP A 125 -1.49 -9.64 13.52
CA TRP A 125 -1.89 -9.20 12.18
C TRP A 125 -2.80 -7.98 12.21
N ARG A 126 -3.57 -7.82 13.28
CA ARG A 126 -4.51 -6.69 13.45
C ARG A 126 -3.74 -5.37 13.58
N PRO A 127 -3.97 -4.40 12.68
CA PRO A 127 -3.30 -3.10 12.75
C PRO A 127 -3.91 -2.22 13.84
N VAL A 128 -3.05 -1.61 14.66
CA VAL A 128 -3.41 -0.59 15.65
C VAL A 128 -2.64 0.69 15.35
N PRO A 129 -3.33 1.82 15.04
CA PRO A 129 -2.67 3.10 14.89
C PRO A 129 -1.95 3.50 16.18
N VAL A 130 -0.72 3.98 16.03
CA VAL A 130 0.10 4.44 17.15
C VAL A 130 0.80 5.76 16.85
N LEU A 131 1.02 6.54 17.90
CA LEU A 131 1.83 7.75 17.88
C LEU A 131 3.16 7.49 18.61
N VAL A 132 4.25 7.39 17.86
CA VAL A 132 5.60 7.06 18.37
C VAL A 132 6.44 8.33 18.49
N THR A 133 7.05 8.54 19.65
CA THR A 133 7.88 9.73 19.94
C THR A 133 9.32 9.40 20.30
N GLN A 134 9.62 8.12 20.56
CA GLN A 134 10.97 7.63 20.83
C GLN A 134 11.41 6.75 19.66
N ALA A 135 12.61 6.99 19.12
CA ALA A 135 13.12 6.22 17.99
C ALA A 135 13.18 4.71 18.30
N ALA A 136 13.63 4.34 19.50
CA ALA A 136 13.72 2.94 19.94
C ALA A 136 12.38 2.19 19.93
N ASP A 137 11.24 2.90 20.01
CA ASP A 137 9.91 2.31 19.99
C ASP A 137 9.42 1.96 18.57
N MET A 138 10.05 2.50 17.52
CA MET A 138 9.71 2.17 16.13
C MET A 138 9.87 0.68 15.81
N LYS A 139 10.71 -0.04 16.58
CA LYS A 139 10.83 -1.50 16.47
C LYS A 139 9.51 -2.24 16.68
N ARG A 140 8.60 -1.67 17.47
CA ARG A 140 7.26 -2.23 17.75
C ARG A 140 6.33 -2.17 16.54
N CYS A 141 6.66 -1.36 15.54
CA CYS A 141 5.87 -1.18 14.32
C CYS A 141 6.35 -2.05 13.14
N ARG A 142 7.42 -2.84 13.30
CA ARG A 142 8.04 -3.61 12.20
C ARG A 142 7.17 -4.76 11.71
N GLY A 143 6.99 -4.92 10.40
CA GLY A 143 6.23 -6.01 9.77
C GLY A 143 5.00 -5.54 8.98
N MET A 144 4.30 -6.47 8.33
CA MET A 144 3.04 -6.21 7.62
C MET A 144 1.83 -6.56 8.48
N ARG A 145 0.79 -5.70 8.45
CA ARG A 145 -0.48 -5.87 9.18
C ARG A 145 -1.61 -5.87 8.17
N MET A 146 -2.66 -6.64 8.45
CA MET A 146 -3.79 -6.86 7.54
C MET A 146 -5.08 -6.48 8.23
N GLY A 147 -5.83 -5.57 7.61
CA GLY A 147 -6.98 -4.94 8.25
C GLY A 147 -7.11 -3.47 7.91
N TYR A 148 -8.26 -2.91 8.27
CA TYR A 148 -8.48 -1.47 8.27
C TYR A 148 -8.09 -0.88 9.61
N ALA A 149 -7.46 0.29 9.56
CA ALA A 149 -7.01 0.98 10.75
C ALA A 149 -7.09 2.51 10.58
N PRO A 150 -7.68 3.22 11.55
CA PRO A 150 -7.94 4.65 11.46
C PRO A 150 -6.69 5.49 11.73
N LEU A 151 -5.63 5.34 10.94
CA LEU A 151 -4.33 6.03 11.12
C LEU A 151 -4.49 7.53 11.35
N LEU A 152 -5.32 8.19 10.52
CA LEU A 152 -5.45 9.64 10.53
C LEU A 152 -6.29 10.17 11.69
N SER A 153 -6.92 9.30 12.48
CA SER A 153 -7.56 9.71 13.74
C SER A 153 -6.54 10.22 14.76
N LEU A 154 -5.25 9.91 14.58
CA LEU A 154 -4.16 10.38 15.43
C LEU A 154 -3.69 11.81 15.14
N LEU A 155 -4.14 12.45 14.06
CA LEU A 155 -3.70 13.80 13.69
C LEU A 155 -4.14 14.85 14.72
N GLU A 156 -5.39 14.78 15.19
CA GLU A 156 -5.92 15.70 16.22
C GLU A 156 -5.26 15.46 17.59
N PRO A 157 -5.13 14.21 18.09
CA PRO A 157 -4.33 13.90 19.27
C PRO A 157 -2.87 14.38 19.18
N ALA A 158 -2.21 14.24 18.03
CA ALA A 158 -0.84 14.72 17.85
C ALA A 158 -0.76 16.25 17.98
N ARG A 159 -1.70 16.97 17.38
CA ARG A 159 -1.81 18.45 17.52
C ARG A 159 -2.10 18.86 18.96
N ALA A 160 -3.01 18.17 19.64
CA ALA A 160 -3.38 18.45 21.02
C ALA A 160 -2.18 18.27 21.99
N ARG A 161 -1.26 17.36 21.66
CA ARG A 161 0.02 17.18 22.37
C ARG A 161 1.10 18.21 22.00
N GLY A 162 0.78 19.15 21.10
CA GLY A 162 1.68 20.22 20.69
C GLY A 162 2.72 19.83 19.64
N TYR A 163 2.62 18.64 19.05
CA TYR A 163 3.53 18.23 17.96
C TYR A 163 3.26 19.04 16.69
N ARG A 164 4.32 19.54 16.07
CA ARG A 164 4.25 20.42 14.90
C ARG A 164 4.94 19.81 13.68
N ARG A 165 5.87 18.89 13.89
CA ARG A 165 6.64 18.22 12.84
C ARG A 165 6.35 16.74 12.93
N LEU A 166 5.74 16.16 11.91
CA LEU A 166 5.31 14.76 11.93
C LEU A 166 5.90 13.96 10.78
N ALA A 167 6.07 12.66 11.01
CA ALA A 167 6.12 11.68 9.94
C ALA A 167 4.86 10.81 9.97
N VAL A 168 4.40 10.38 8.79
CA VAL A 168 3.30 9.42 8.64
C VAL A 168 3.80 8.25 7.81
N VAL A 169 3.69 7.04 8.37
CA VAL A 169 3.89 5.78 7.65
C VAL A 169 2.52 5.22 7.30
N GLY A 170 2.15 5.24 6.03
CA GLY A 170 0.77 4.93 5.63
C GLY A 170 0.61 4.33 4.25
N ILE A 171 -0.54 3.70 4.05
CA ILE A 171 -0.96 3.12 2.76
C ILE A 171 -1.69 4.19 1.91
N PRO A 172 -1.91 3.95 0.59
CA PRO A 172 -2.42 4.96 -0.34
C PRO A 172 -3.72 5.64 0.08
N CYS A 173 -4.70 4.90 0.63
CA CYS A 173 -5.98 5.48 1.05
C CYS A 173 -5.90 6.37 2.29
N GLN A 174 -4.92 6.15 3.15
CA GLN A 174 -4.60 7.06 4.25
C GLN A 174 -3.83 8.27 3.72
N VAL A 175 -2.81 8.06 2.90
CA VAL A 175 -2.00 9.17 2.35
C VAL A 175 -2.84 10.12 1.50
N TYR A 176 -3.76 9.60 0.67
CA TYR A 176 -4.67 10.43 -0.12
C TYR A 176 -5.47 11.39 0.77
N ALA A 177 -6.13 10.86 1.80
CA ALA A 177 -6.96 11.66 2.70
C ALA A 177 -6.14 12.65 3.54
N LEU A 178 -4.92 12.26 3.94
CA LEU A 178 -3.97 13.15 4.61
C LEU A 178 -3.63 14.35 3.73
N ARG A 179 -3.24 14.11 2.47
CA ARG A 179 -2.83 15.16 1.52
C ARG A 179 -3.99 16.06 1.08
N ALA A 180 -5.19 15.51 0.97
CA ALA A 180 -6.39 16.28 0.66
C ALA A 180 -6.71 17.35 1.72
N LEU A 181 -6.35 17.08 2.98
CA LEU A 181 -6.61 17.94 4.13
C LEU A 181 -5.34 18.60 4.69
N GLU A 182 -4.19 18.46 4.01
CA GLU A 182 -2.88 18.81 4.57
C GLU A 182 -2.81 20.25 5.11
N ALA A 183 -3.36 21.20 4.36
CA ALA A 183 -3.36 22.62 4.72
C ALA A 183 -4.16 22.93 6.00
N GLU A 184 -5.12 22.10 6.39
CA GLU A 184 -5.92 22.31 7.61
C GLU A 184 -5.22 21.81 8.87
N TRP A 185 -4.28 20.89 8.72
CA TRP A 185 -3.62 20.29 9.87
C TRP A 185 -2.61 21.24 10.53
N GLY A 186 -2.08 22.22 9.79
CA GLY A 186 -1.22 23.27 10.36
C GLY A 186 0.11 22.76 10.92
N PHE A 187 0.61 21.62 10.43
CA PHE A 187 1.95 21.13 10.78
C PHE A 187 3.02 21.97 10.08
N GLU A 188 4.09 22.31 10.80
CA GLU A 188 5.27 23.01 10.27
C GLU A 188 6.03 22.13 9.28
N ARG A 189 6.07 20.81 9.54
CA ARG A 189 6.70 19.83 8.66
C ARG A 189 5.91 18.52 8.67
N LEU A 190 5.72 17.95 7.49
CA LEU A 190 5.10 16.64 7.32
C LEU A 190 5.91 15.79 6.33
N TYR A 191 6.49 14.70 6.81
CA TYR A 191 7.08 13.66 5.97
C TYR A 191 6.09 12.51 5.80
N VAL A 192 5.94 12.00 4.58
CA VAL A 192 5.10 10.84 4.30
C VAL A 192 5.93 9.71 3.69
N ILE A 193 6.12 8.65 4.47
CA ILE A 193 6.75 7.40 4.03
C ILE A 193 5.62 6.46 3.63
N GLY A 194 5.36 6.37 2.34
CA GLY A 194 4.29 5.53 1.80
C GLY A 194 4.76 4.09 1.59
N THR A 195 3.85 3.13 1.73
CA THR A 195 4.05 1.79 1.19
C THR A 195 3.05 1.54 0.06
N PRO A 196 3.41 0.77 -0.99
CA PRO A 196 2.41 0.30 -1.94
C PRO A 196 1.36 -0.56 -1.23
N CYS A 197 0.14 -0.54 -1.75
CA CYS A 197 -0.92 -1.41 -1.25
C CYS A 197 -1.83 -1.79 -2.40
N SER A 198 -2.04 -3.09 -2.58
CA SER A 198 -3.20 -3.64 -3.27
C SER A 198 -3.85 -4.65 -2.35
N ASP A 199 -5.13 -4.95 -2.60
CA ASP A 199 -5.75 -6.19 -2.12
C ASP A 199 -5.69 -6.37 -0.58
N ASN A 200 -5.92 -5.30 0.18
CA ASN A 200 -6.14 -5.40 1.63
C ASN A 200 -7.52 -6.01 1.91
N THR A 201 -7.72 -6.53 3.12
CA THR A 201 -8.98 -7.12 3.58
C THR A 201 -9.14 -6.89 5.09
N THR A 202 -10.23 -7.34 5.71
CA THR A 202 -10.36 -7.30 7.17
C THR A 202 -9.43 -8.33 7.81
N THR A 203 -9.06 -8.11 9.08
CA THR A 203 -8.19 -9.05 9.79
C THR A 203 -8.83 -10.43 9.88
N GLU A 204 -10.16 -10.49 10.04
CA GLU A 204 -10.93 -11.74 10.13
C GLU A 204 -10.86 -12.54 8.83
N ARG A 205 -11.08 -11.88 7.68
CA ARG A 205 -10.89 -12.52 6.36
C ARG A 205 -9.44 -12.95 6.17
N PHE A 206 -8.47 -12.14 6.60
CA PHE A 206 -7.07 -12.53 6.49
C PHE A 206 -6.76 -13.83 7.26
N HIS A 207 -7.32 -14.02 8.46
CA HIS A 207 -7.22 -15.29 9.21
C HIS A 207 -7.86 -16.47 8.47
N GLU A 208 -8.99 -16.27 7.77
CA GLU A 208 -9.56 -17.31 6.89
C GLU A 208 -8.56 -17.73 5.80
N PHE A 209 -7.84 -16.77 5.21
CA PHE A 209 -6.80 -17.07 4.23
C PHE A 209 -5.61 -17.82 4.85
N LEU A 210 -5.14 -17.42 6.04
CA LEU A 210 -4.07 -18.13 6.74
C LEU A 210 -4.43 -19.60 7.01
N ALA A 211 -5.68 -19.86 7.42
CA ALA A 211 -6.20 -21.21 7.65
C ALA A 211 -6.29 -22.07 6.38
N LEU A 212 -6.36 -21.45 5.20
CA LEU A 212 -6.35 -22.18 3.92
C LEU A 212 -4.93 -22.54 3.45
N VAL A 213 -3.91 -21.76 3.82
CA VAL A 213 -2.53 -21.96 3.33
C VAL A 213 -1.66 -22.76 4.30
N SER A 214 -2.07 -22.89 5.56
CA SER A 214 -1.33 -23.59 6.61
C SER A 214 -2.24 -24.37 7.54
N THR A 215 -1.79 -25.54 8.00
CA THR A 215 -2.43 -26.32 9.07
C THR A 215 -2.18 -25.74 10.47
N GLU A 216 -1.20 -24.85 10.60
CA GLU A 216 -0.81 -24.19 11.86
C GLU A 216 -0.82 -22.65 11.68
N PRO A 217 -1.96 -22.03 11.35
CA PRO A 217 -2.02 -20.60 10.99
C PRO A 217 -1.52 -19.67 12.11
N GLU A 218 -1.79 -20.00 13.37
CA GLU A 218 -1.37 -19.23 14.56
C GLU A 218 0.16 -19.11 14.74
N SER A 219 0.90 -20.01 14.10
CA SER A 219 2.36 -19.99 14.14
C SER A 219 2.98 -19.08 13.08
N ILE A 220 2.21 -18.59 12.10
CA ILE A 220 2.70 -17.73 11.02
C ILE A 220 3.00 -16.34 11.56
N THR A 221 4.23 -15.88 11.37
CA THR A 221 4.72 -14.57 11.80
C THR A 221 5.08 -13.65 10.63
N TYR A 222 5.11 -14.19 9.41
CA TYR A 222 5.50 -13.47 8.21
C TYR A 222 4.74 -14.01 7.00
N LEU A 223 4.31 -13.10 6.14
CA LEU A 223 3.73 -13.41 4.86
C LEU A 223 4.07 -12.32 3.85
N GLU A 224 4.54 -12.69 2.65
CA GLU A 224 4.83 -11.73 1.58
C GLU A 224 4.51 -12.32 0.21
N PHE A 225 3.85 -11.55 -0.64
CA PHE A 225 3.59 -11.90 -2.04
C PHE A 225 4.71 -11.33 -2.90
N ARG A 226 5.72 -12.16 -3.20
CA ARG A 226 6.95 -11.69 -3.86
C ARG A 226 6.81 -11.52 -5.37
N ALA A 227 7.71 -10.73 -5.96
CA ALA A 227 7.77 -10.46 -7.39
C ALA A 227 8.22 -11.67 -8.25
N ASP A 228 8.63 -12.77 -7.61
CA ASP A 228 8.98 -14.04 -8.25
C ASP A 228 7.82 -15.05 -8.25
N TYR A 229 6.57 -14.58 -8.06
CA TYR A 229 5.33 -15.37 -8.12
C TYR A 229 5.19 -16.43 -7.01
N HIS A 230 5.88 -16.24 -5.88
CA HIS A 230 5.76 -17.07 -4.69
C HIS A 230 5.26 -16.25 -3.50
N VAL A 231 4.48 -16.90 -2.63
CA VAL A 231 4.19 -16.41 -1.29
C VAL A 231 5.21 -17.01 -0.35
N GLU A 232 5.97 -16.17 0.31
CA GLU A 232 6.85 -16.59 1.39
C GLU A 232 6.09 -16.53 2.71
N ILE A 233 6.10 -17.65 3.45
CA ILE A 233 5.43 -17.81 4.74
C ILE A 233 6.50 -18.24 5.73
N ARG A 234 6.64 -17.51 6.85
CA ARG A 234 7.55 -17.90 7.94
C ARG A 234 6.77 -18.16 9.21
N HIS A 235 7.24 -19.15 9.96
CA HIS A 235 6.67 -19.58 11.22
C HIS A 235 7.55 -19.14 12.39
N ARG A 236 6.94 -19.09 13.59
CA ARG A 236 7.60 -18.72 14.85
C ARG A 236 8.78 -19.63 15.21
N ASP A 237 8.74 -20.89 14.78
CA ASP A 237 9.81 -21.87 14.97
C ASP A 237 10.94 -21.77 13.93
N GLY A 238 10.89 -20.78 13.04
CA GLY A 238 11.89 -20.52 12.01
C GLY A 238 11.66 -21.26 10.69
N ARG A 239 10.62 -22.10 10.57
CA ARG A 239 10.31 -22.74 9.27
C ARG A 239 9.93 -21.69 8.24
N VAL A 240 10.46 -21.85 7.03
CA VAL A 240 10.15 -21.02 5.86
C VAL A 240 9.52 -21.90 4.77
N ARG A 241 8.40 -21.46 4.22
CA ARG A 241 7.71 -22.12 3.11
C ARG A 241 7.48 -21.13 1.99
N GLU A 242 7.76 -21.56 0.77
CA GLU A 242 7.46 -20.79 -0.44
C GLU A 242 6.35 -21.51 -1.22
N VAL A 243 5.25 -20.82 -1.49
CA VAL A 243 4.09 -21.37 -2.18
C VAL A 243 3.89 -20.62 -3.51
N PRO A 244 3.97 -21.28 -4.67
CA PRO A 244 3.69 -20.62 -5.94
C PRO A 244 2.26 -20.05 -5.97
N PHE A 245 2.06 -18.86 -6.54
CA PHE A 245 0.74 -18.20 -6.60
C PHE A 245 -0.34 -19.09 -7.22
N LEU A 246 0.02 -19.86 -8.25
CA LEU A 246 -0.87 -20.78 -8.96
C LEU A 246 -1.36 -21.96 -8.10
N MET A 247 -0.69 -22.21 -6.97
CA MET A 247 -1.04 -23.26 -6.02
C MET A 247 -1.81 -22.72 -4.81
N LEU A 248 -1.99 -21.41 -4.70
CA LEU A 248 -2.79 -20.83 -3.63
C LEU A 248 -4.28 -21.18 -3.81
N PRO A 249 -4.99 -21.53 -2.73
CA PRO A 249 -6.40 -21.89 -2.76
C PRO A 249 -7.33 -20.66 -2.85
N LEU A 250 -6.98 -19.64 -3.66
CA LEU A 250 -7.72 -18.38 -3.74
C LEU A 250 -9.17 -18.57 -4.21
N SER A 251 -9.45 -19.60 -5.00
CA SER A 251 -10.82 -19.92 -5.44
C SER A 251 -11.74 -20.42 -4.32
N LYS A 252 -11.19 -20.74 -3.14
CA LYS A 252 -11.96 -21.11 -1.95
C LYS A 252 -12.29 -19.90 -1.07
N LEU A 253 -11.70 -18.75 -1.35
CA LEU A 253 -12.02 -17.51 -0.64
C LEU A 253 -13.39 -16.99 -1.10
N PRO A 254 -14.14 -16.34 -0.20
CA PRO A 254 -15.43 -15.75 -0.56
C PRO A 254 -15.23 -14.62 -1.58
N ALA A 255 -16.25 -14.35 -2.40
CA ALA A 255 -16.15 -13.37 -3.50
C ALA A 255 -15.90 -11.93 -3.01
N ASP A 256 -16.27 -11.62 -1.77
CA ASP A 256 -16.06 -10.34 -1.08
C ASP A 256 -14.77 -10.31 -0.25
N PHE A 257 -13.92 -11.36 -0.32
CA PHE A 257 -12.65 -11.41 0.42
C PHE A 257 -11.84 -10.14 0.21
N PHE A 258 -11.69 -9.71 -1.05
CA PHE A 258 -11.20 -8.37 -1.34
C PHE A 258 -12.41 -7.43 -1.47
N PRO A 259 -12.54 -6.44 -0.58
CA PRO A 259 -13.65 -5.50 -0.63
C PRO A 259 -13.57 -4.64 -1.89
N LEU A 260 -14.73 -4.12 -2.33
CA LEU A 260 -14.81 -3.34 -3.57
C LEU A 260 -13.89 -2.12 -3.55
N THR A 261 -13.66 -1.52 -2.37
CA THR A 261 -12.65 -0.47 -2.15
C THR A 261 -11.26 -0.91 -2.62
N CYS A 262 -10.78 -2.06 -2.16
CA CYS A 262 -9.46 -2.56 -2.52
C CYS A 262 -9.42 -3.02 -3.98
N ARG A 263 -10.47 -3.66 -4.51
CA ARG A 263 -10.58 -4.05 -5.93
C ARG A 263 -10.58 -2.86 -6.89
N THR A 264 -11.03 -1.68 -6.43
CA THR A 264 -11.18 -0.47 -7.26
C THR A 264 -10.26 0.69 -6.86
N CYS A 265 -9.28 0.43 -5.99
CA CYS A 265 -8.25 1.40 -5.64
C CYS A 265 -7.39 1.72 -6.86
N VAL A 266 -7.24 3.01 -7.16
CA VAL A 266 -6.51 3.52 -8.33
C VAL A 266 -5.07 3.91 -8.02
N ASP A 267 -4.60 3.67 -6.79
CA ASP A 267 -3.29 4.16 -6.33
C ASP A 267 -2.48 3.06 -5.65
N TYR A 268 -2.03 2.08 -6.43
CA TYR A 268 -1.21 1.00 -5.91
C TYR A 268 0.15 1.53 -5.41
N THR A 269 0.76 2.51 -6.10
CA THR A 269 2.12 2.96 -5.80
C THR A 269 2.22 4.02 -4.71
N ASN A 270 1.10 4.44 -4.12
CA ASN A 270 1.06 5.51 -3.12
C ASN A 270 1.64 6.81 -3.69
N ALA A 271 1.01 7.29 -4.77
CA ALA A 271 1.49 8.36 -5.64
C ALA A 271 1.75 9.67 -4.89
N LEU A 272 1.05 9.90 -3.78
CA LEU A 272 1.05 11.14 -3.00
C LEU A 272 1.99 11.12 -1.77
N ALA A 273 2.80 10.07 -1.61
CA ALA A 273 3.85 10.00 -0.60
C ALA A 273 5.04 10.93 -0.94
N ASP A 274 5.95 11.17 0.01
CA ASP A 274 7.24 11.81 -0.31
C ASP A 274 8.25 10.76 -0.80
N LEU A 275 8.24 9.58 -0.16
CA LEU A 275 8.98 8.39 -0.55
C LEU A 275 8.06 7.18 -0.46
N THR A 276 7.92 6.43 -1.54
CA THR A 276 7.28 5.10 -1.50
C THR A 276 8.36 4.03 -1.27
N VAL A 277 8.17 3.17 -0.28
CA VAL A 277 9.02 2.01 0.03
C VAL A 277 8.20 0.74 -0.21
N GLY A 278 8.55 -0.02 -1.25
CA GLY A 278 7.84 -1.20 -1.70
C GLY A 278 8.75 -2.36 -2.09
N TYR A 279 8.27 -3.23 -2.99
CA TYR A 279 9.03 -4.40 -3.45
C TYR A 279 8.89 -4.69 -4.95
N MET A 280 7.78 -4.30 -5.59
CA MET A 280 7.42 -4.77 -6.94
C MET A 280 8.51 -4.54 -7.99
N GLY A 281 9.14 -3.36 -7.99
CA GLY A 281 10.22 -3.00 -8.92
C GLY A 281 11.63 -3.33 -8.42
N GLY A 282 11.77 -3.96 -7.26
CA GLY A 282 13.04 -4.06 -6.52
C GLY A 282 13.91 -5.27 -6.87
N GLU A 283 13.44 -6.15 -7.77
CA GLU A 283 14.20 -7.33 -8.23
C GLU A 283 14.66 -8.28 -7.10
N GLY A 284 13.84 -8.46 -6.06
CA GLY A 284 14.19 -9.26 -4.87
C GLY A 284 14.73 -8.42 -3.70
N GLU A 285 14.95 -7.13 -3.91
CA GLU A 285 15.16 -6.13 -2.86
C GLU A 285 13.93 -5.22 -2.73
N GLN A 286 14.03 -4.19 -1.88
CA GLN A 286 12.97 -3.19 -1.76
C GLN A 286 13.04 -2.20 -2.93
N TRP A 287 11.89 -1.69 -3.35
CA TRP A 287 11.74 -0.69 -4.41
C TRP A 287 11.42 0.67 -3.79
N LEU A 288 12.28 1.66 -4.04
CA LEU A 288 12.05 3.04 -3.62
C LEU A 288 11.59 3.88 -4.80
N ILE A 289 10.52 4.66 -4.62
CA ILE A 289 10.11 5.71 -5.54
C ILE A 289 10.27 7.04 -4.81
N VAL A 290 11.29 7.80 -5.19
CA VAL A 290 11.58 9.12 -4.60
C VAL A 290 10.75 10.15 -5.34
N ARG A 291 9.77 10.77 -4.67
CA ARG A 291 8.70 11.52 -5.35
C ARG A 291 8.96 13.03 -5.44
N ASN A 292 9.54 13.60 -4.39
CA ASN A 292 9.82 15.03 -4.28
C ASN A 292 11.07 15.27 -3.42
N GLU A 293 11.39 16.53 -3.13
CA GLU A 293 12.58 16.89 -2.35
C GLU A 293 12.55 16.32 -0.92
N ARG A 294 11.38 16.26 -0.28
CA ARG A 294 11.23 15.58 1.02
C ARG A 294 11.60 14.10 0.92
N GLY A 295 11.27 13.44 -0.20
CA GLY A 295 11.71 12.09 -0.51
C GLY A 295 13.24 11.96 -0.62
N GLU A 296 13.91 12.94 -1.24
CA GLU A 296 15.38 12.96 -1.34
C GLU A 296 16.04 13.18 0.02
N GLU A 297 15.46 14.05 0.87
CA GLU A 297 15.89 14.21 2.26
C GLU A 297 15.79 12.89 3.03
N LEU A 298 14.68 12.15 2.89
CA LEU A 298 14.50 10.84 3.52
C LEU A 298 15.59 9.85 3.08
N VAL A 299 15.86 9.74 1.78
CA VAL A 299 16.92 8.85 1.28
C VAL A 299 18.29 9.26 1.84
N ARG A 300 18.60 10.58 1.88
CA ARG A 300 19.85 11.10 2.44
C ARG A 300 20.03 10.80 3.93
N LEU A 301 18.95 10.72 4.72
CA LEU A 301 19.02 10.42 6.16
C LEU A 301 19.62 9.04 6.49
N LEU A 302 19.55 8.09 5.55
CA LEU A 302 20.13 6.76 5.73
C LEU A 302 21.63 6.72 5.38
N GLY A 303 22.12 7.64 4.56
CA GLY A 303 23.53 7.66 4.13
C GLY A 303 24.02 6.29 3.67
N ASP A 304 25.15 5.85 4.22
CA ASP A 304 25.80 4.58 3.88
C ASP A 304 25.06 3.34 4.43
N GLU A 305 24.05 3.52 5.30
CA GLU A 305 23.20 2.40 5.74
C GLU A 305 22.34 1.86 4.58
N LEU A 306 22.10 2.67 3.53
CA LEU A 306 21.30 2.30 2.36
C LEU A 306 22.19 1.88 1.19
N ILE A 307 22.10 0.61 0.82
CA ILE A 307 22.69 0.09 -0.43
C ILE A 307 21.63 0.20 -1.50
N ALA A 308 21.90 0.98 -2.55
CA ALA A 308 20.95 1.24 -3.62
C ALA A 308 21.60 1.18 -5.01
N ALA A 309 20.78 0.80 -5.99
CA ALA A 309 21.14 0.80 -7.41
C ALA A 309 19.90 1.14 -8.26
N GLU A 310 20.11 1.38 -9.55
CA GLU A 310 18.99 1.52 -10.48
C GLU A 310 18.26 0.16 -10.65
N PRO A 311 16.91 0.16 -10.65
CA PRO A 311 16.15 -1.06 -10.86
C PRO A 311 16.19 -1.49 -12.34
N GLY A 312 16.30 -2.79 -12.58
CA GLY A 312 16.19 -3.36 -13.92
C GLY A 312 14.76 -3.36 -14.47
N SER A 313 14.65 -3.59 -15.78
CA SER A 313 13.36 -3.80 -16.47
C SER A 313 13.55 -4.85 -17.56
N ARG A 314 12.88 -6.01 -17.43
CA ARG A 314 13.03 -7.14 -18.36
C ARG A 314 11.73 -7.90 -18.58
N GLY A 315 11.62 -8.56 -19.74
CA GLY A 315 10.45 -9.35 -20.11
C GLY A 315 9.38 -8.53 -20.82
N ASN A 316 8.19 -9.11 -20.98
CA ASN A 316 7.06 -8.46 -21.66
C ASN A 316 5.78 -8.71 -20.87
N ARG A 317 5.17 -7.64 -20.35
CA ARG A 317 3.95 -7.74 -19.55
C ARG A 317 2.65 -7.94 -20.36
N ARG A 318 2.63 -7.59 -21.65
CA ARG A 318 1.37 -7.47 -22.42
C ARG A 318 0.59 -8.79 -22.50
N GLY A 319 1.28 -9.91 -22.68
CA GLY A 319 0.67 -11.25 -22.70
C GLY A 319 0.01 -11.61 -21.36
N PRO A 320 0.76 -11.60 -20.24
CA PRO A 320 0.21 -11.81 -18.90
C PRO A 320 -0.96 -10.89 -18.55
N VAL A 321 -0.86 -9.59 -18.84
CA VAL A 321 -1.93 -8.62 -18.54
C VAL A 321 -3.19 -8.89 -19.39
N LYS A 322 -3.06 -9.21 -20.68
CA LYS A 322 -4.20 -9.65 -21.52
C LYS A 322 -4.83 -10.95 -21.01
N GLY A 323 -4.03 -11.89 -20.50
CA GLY A 323 -4.52 -13.12 -19.87
C GLY A 323 -5.33 -12.82 -18.61
N PHE A 324 -4.83 -11.92 -17.76
CA PHE A 324 -5.52 -11.44 -16.57
C PHE A 324 -6.87 -10.78 -16.92
N LEU A 325 -6.87 -9.85 -17.88
CA LEU A 325 -8.10 -9.20 -18.38
C LEU A 325 -9.20 -10.21 -18.69
N LYS A 326 -8.90 -11.21 -19.53
CA LYS A 326 -9.88 -12.24 -19.93
C LYS A 326 -10.43 -13.05 -18.74
N ASN A 327 -9.61 -13.26 -17.71
CA ASN A 327 -10.06 -13.96 -16.51
C ASN A 327 -10.97 -13.08 -15.65
N VAL A 328 -10.66 -11.79 -15.50
CA VAL A 328 -11.51 -10.84 -14.76
C VAL A 328 -12.84 -10.64 -15.47
N GLU A 329 -12.87 -10.51 -16.80
CA GLU A 329 -14.11 -10.41 -17.59
C GLU A 329 -15.02 -11.62 -17.38
N ARG A 330 -14.45 -12.83 -17.33
CA ARG A 330 -15.21 -14.06 -17.06
C ARG A 330 -15.75 -14.11 -15.65
N ALA A 331 -14.92 -13.81 -14.66
CA ALA A 331 -15.34 -13.74 -13.27
C ALA A 331 -16.48 -12.72 -13.09
N ALA A 332 -16.36 -11.55 -13.70
CA ALA A 332 -17.38 -10.50 -13.69
C ALA A 332 -18.67 -10.93 -14.42
N GLY A 333 -18.55 -11.66 -15.53
CA GLY A 333 -19.66 -12.19 -16.32
C GLY A 333 -20.29 -13.48 -15.80
N GLY A 334 -19.87 -14.00 -14.64
CA GLY A 334 -20.39 -15.24 -14.06
C GLY A 334 -19.99 -16.52 -14.81
N LEU A 335 -18.99 -16.44 -15.69
CA LEU A 335 -18.49 -17.56 -16.47
C LEU A 335 -17.37 -18.29 -15.72
N PRO A 336 -17.21 -19.62 -15.91
CA PRO A 336 -16.15 -20.38 -15.28
C PRO A 336 -14.78 -19.81 -15.70
N LEU A 337 -13.93 -19.58 -14.69
CA LEU A 337 -12.53 -19.22 -14.89
C LEU A 337 -11.85 -20.29 -15.75
N ARG A 338 -10.94 -19.87 -16.63
CA ARG A 338 -10.05 -20.82 -17.32
C ARG A 338 -9.01 -21.30 -16.30
N ALA A 339 -9.43 -22.24 -15.46
CA ALA A 339 -8.53 -22.87 -14.50
C ALA A 339 -7.48 -23.67 -15.27
N MET A 340 -6.21 -23.41 -14.97
CA MET A 340 -5.14 -24.24 -15.50
C MET A 340 -5.28 -25.66 -14.92
N PRO A 341 -5.20 -26.71 -15.77
CA PRO A 341 -5.23 -28.10 -15.32
C PRO A 341 -4.19 -28.34 -14.23
N ASP A 342 -4.53 -29.14 -13.21
CA ASP A 342 -3.67 -29.32 -12.03
C ASP A 342 -2.29 -29.89 -12.39
N TRP A 343 -2.21 -30.76 -13.40
CA TRP A 343 -0.94 -31.30 -13.89
C TRP A 343 -0.03 -30.24 -14.52
N ALA A 344 -0.58 -29.16 -15.08
CA ALA A 344 0.17 -28.09 -15.73
C ALA A 344 0.66 -27.03 -14.74
N ARG A 345 0.03 -26.92 -13.55
CA ARG A 345 0.36 -25.88 -12.57
C ARG A 345 1.82 -25.93 -12.10
N PRO A 346 2.40 -27.09 -11.73
CA PRO A 346 3.80 -27.17 -11.30
C PRO A 346 4.78 -26.73 -12.38
N LEU A 347 4.53 -27.10 -13.64
CA LEU A 347 5.39 -26.74 -14.77
C LEU A 347 5.39 -25.23 -15.02
N VAL A 348 4.21 -24.61 -15.05
CA VAL A 348 4.09 -23.16 -15.24
C VAL A 348 4.63 -22.40 -14.04
N ALA A 349 4.39 -22.88 -12.82
CA ALA A 349 4.97 -22.31 -11.60
C ALA A 349 6.51 -22.31 -11.62
N TRP A 350 7.13 -23.36 -12.16
CA TRP A 350 8.58 -23.41 -12.33
C TRP A 350 9.10 -22.48 -13.45
N LEU A 351 8.33 -22.32 -14.53
CA LEU A 351 8.71 -21.52 -15.69
C LEU A 351 8.51 -20.01 -15.48
N MET A 352 7.39 -19.61 -14.86
CA MET A 352 6.94 -18.22 -14.75
C MET A 352 7.97 -17.27 -14.12
N PRO A 353 8.69 -17.62 -13.05
CA PRO A 353 9.72 -16.75 -12.49
C PRO A 353 10.89 -16.49 -13.47
N ARG A 354 11.15 -17.40 -14.41
CA ARG A 354 12.28 -17.34 -15.37
C ARG A 354 11.95 -16.51 -16.62
N VAL A 355 10.71 -16.60 -17.10
CA VAL A 355 10.31 -15.99 -18.38
C VAL A 355 9.36 -14.80 -18.23
N GLY A 356 8.77 -14.63 -17.05
CA GLY A 356 7.83 -13.54 -16.76
C GLY A 356 8.51 -12.16 -16.72
N PRO A 357 7.71 -11.08 -16.74
CA PRO A 357 8.24 -9.74 -16.53
C PRO A 357 8.94 -9.62 -15.17
N ARG A 358 10.01 -8.83 -15.10
CA ARG A 358 10.85 -8.61 -13.92
C ARG A 358 11.18 -7.13 -13.73
N GLY A 359 11.46 -6.74 -12.48
CA GLY A 359 11.78 -5.37 -12.11
C GLY A 359 10.65 -4.41 -12.45
N LEU A 360 10.97 -3.27 -13.07
CA LEU A 360 9.96 -2.27 -13.43
C LEU A 360 8.88 -2.82 -14.38
N GLU A 361 9.20 -3.78 -15.24
CA GLU A 361 8.22 -4.38 -16.16
C GLU A 361 7.16 -5.20 -15.39
N PHE A 362 7.55 -5.86 -14.29
CA PHE A 362 6.60 -6.52 -13.39
C PHE A 362 5.73 -5.49 -12.66
N ALA A 363 6.34 -4.42 -12.14
CA ALA A 363 5.60 -3.35 -11.47
C ALA A 363 4.56 -2.69 -12.40
N ARG A 364 4.92 -2.41 -13.67
CA ARG A 364 3.95 -1.94 -14.69
C ARG A 364 2.82 -2.93 -14.91
N ALA A 365 3.14 -4.23 -14.99
CA ALA A 365 2.14 -5.28 -15.17
C ALA A 365 1.10 -5.27 -14.03
N ARG A 366 1.57 -5.16 -12.79
CA ARG A 366 0.71 -5.12 -11.60
C ARG A 366 -0.17 -3.87 -11.55
N VAL A 367 0.36 -2.71 -11.93
CA VAL A 367 -0.41 -1.46 -12.03
C VAL A 367 -1.49 -1.56 -13.13
N GLU A 368 -1.16 -2.08 -14.31
CA GLU A 368 -2.11 -2.24 -15.41
C GLU A 368 -3.20 -3.27 -15.07
N MET A 369 -2.86 -4.39 -14.43
CA MET A 369 -3.83 -5.36 -13.91
C MET A 369 -4.79 -4.70 -12.92
N LYS A 370 -4.29 -3.86 -12.01
CA LYS A 370 -5.13 -3.15 -11.05
C LYS A 370 -6.06 -2.12 -11.70
N ALA A 371 -5.57 -1.42 -12.73
CA ALA A 371 -6.38 -0.50 -13.52
C ALA A 371 -7.52 -1.23 -14.26
N ILE A 372 -7.23 -2.38 -14.87
CA ILE A 372 -8.23 -3.26 -15.50
C ILE A 372 -9.27 -3.73 -14.48
N GLU A 373 -8.81 -4.25 -13.34
CA GLU A 373 -9.67 -4.71 -12.25
C GLU A 373 -10.63 -3.60 -11.79
N THR A 374 -10.10 -2.39 -11.59
CA THR A 374 -10.89 -1.21 -11.20
C THR A 374 -12.01 -0.93 -12.20
N VAL A 375 -11.68 -0.86 -13.50
CA VAL A 375 -12.67 -0.57 -14.55
C VAL A 375 -13.76 -1.64 -14.60
N LEU A 376 -13.39 -2.91 -14.59
CA LEU A 376 -14.36 -4.01 -14.72
C LEU A 376 -15.25 -4.17 -13.49
N HIS A 377 -14.70 -4.04 -12.28
CA HIS A 377 -15.50 -4.12 -11.06
C HIS A 377 -16.42 -2.93 -10.90
N LEU A 378 -15.98 -1.70 -11.18
CA LEU A 378 -16.88 -0.54 -11.13
C LEU A 378 -17.98 -0.62 -12.18
N ARG A 379 -17.70 -1.11 -13.40
CA ARG A 379 -18.75 -1.32 -14.42
C ARG A 379 -19.86 -2.25 -13.93
N ARG A 380 -19.48 -3.32 -13.22
CA ARG A 380 -20.40 -4.34 -12.74
C ARG A 380 -21.15 -3.92 -11.48
N GLU A 381 -20.42 -3.36 -10.52
CA GLU A 381 -20.91 -3.19 -9.14
C GLU A 381 -21.34 -1.74 -8.86
N GLU A 382 -20.69 -0.74 -9.47
CA GLU A 382 -20.90 0.70 -9.18
C GLU A 382 -20.88 1.61 -10.43
N PRO A 383 -21.64 1.31 -11.51
CA PRO A 383 -21.49 1.99 -12.80
C PRO A 383 -21.76 3.50 -12.73
N ARG A 384 -22.65 3.93 -11.83
CA ARG A 384 -22.99 5.35 -11.64
C ARG A 384 -21.83 6.17 -11.07
N ARG A 385 -20.85 5.53 -10.43
CA ARG A 385 -19.70 6.17 -9.77
C ARG A 385 -18.45 6.18 -10.63
N MET A 386 -18.41 5.47 -11.75
CA MET A 386 -17.24 5.42 -12.64
C MET A 386 -16.74 6.81 -13.08
N LYS A 387 -17.68 7.69 -13.42
CA LYS A 387 -17.38 9.07 -13.84
C LYS A 387 -16.66 9.91 -12.79
N THR A 388 -16.76 9.54 -11.51
CA THR A 388 -16.04 10.22 -10.42
C THR A 388 -14.84 9.42 -9.96
N LEU A 389 -14.94 8.10 -9.85
CA LEU A 389 -13.92 7.26 -9.20
C LEU A 389 -12.74 6.88 -10.08
N ILE A 390 -12.83 7.01 -11.41
CA ILE A 390 -11.76 6.60 -12.32
C ILE A 390 -11.05 7.84 -12.89
N PRO A 391 -9.85 8.19 -12.38
CA PRO A 391 -9.08 9.30 -12.94
C PRO A 391 -8.63 9.03 -14.37
N GLY A 392 -8.36 10.09 -15.13
CA GLY A 392 -7.95 9.99 -16.53
C GLY A 392 -6.70 9.12 -16.80
N HIS A 393 -5.75 9.06 -15.86
CA HIS A 393 -4.55 8.22 -16.02
C HIS A 393 -4.88 6.72 -16.01
N VAL A 394 -5.92 6.30 -15.30
CA VAL A 394 -6.36 4.89 -15.27
C VAL A 394 -6.92 4.49 -16.63
N TRP A 395 -7.69 5.37 -17.27
CA TRP A 395 -8.18 5.13 -18.63
C TRP A 395 -7.05 4.98 -19.65
N LYS A 396 -6.01 5.81 -19.54
CA LYS A 396 -4.81 5.70 -20.39
C LYS A 396 -4.05 4.38 -20.17
N LEU A 397 -4.00 3.86 -18.94
CA LEU A 397 -3.34 2.59 -18.65
C LEU A 397 -4.03 1.38 -19.30
N VAL A 398 -5.35 1.45 -19.48
CA VAL A 398 -6.15 0.32 -19.99
C VAL A 398 -6.49 0.41 -21.48
N GLU A 399 -6.20 1.54 -22.12
CA GLU A 399 -6.51 1.80 -23.54
C GLU A 399 -5.88 0.75 -24.47
N ASP A 400 -4.59 0.43 -24.25
CA ASP A 400 -3.84 -0.60 -24.97
C ASP A 400 -4.42 -2.03 -24.87
N TYR A 401 -5.32 -2.22 -23.90
CA TYR A 401 -6.00 -3.49 -23.65
C TYR A 401 -7.43 -3.51 -24.19
N GLY A 402 -7.85 -2.46 -24.92
CA GLY A 402 -9.17 -2.37 -25.55
C GLY A 402 -10.28 -1.88 -24.61
N LEU A 403 -9.93 -1.41 -23.41
CA LEU A 403 -10.89 -0.78 -22.50
C LEU A 403 -10.87 0.74 -22.71
N ALA A 404 -12.04 1.31 -22.99
CA ALA A 404 -12.22 2.76 -23.14
C ALA A 404 -13.47 3.22 -22.40
N ALA A 405 -13.44 4.46 -21.91
CA ALA A 405 -14.58 5.09 -21.24
C ALA A 405 -15.69 5.43 -22.25
N SER A 406 -16.91 4.95 -21.99
CA SER A 406 -18.13 5.41 -22.67
C SER A 406 -18.46 6.86 -22.31
N ALA A 407 -19.37 7.49 -23.05
CA ALA A 407 -19.79 8.86 -22.75
C ALA A 407 -20.36 9.03 -21.33
N ALA A 408 -21.03 8.00 -20.78
CA ALA A 408 -21.57 8.01 -19.43
C ALA A 408 -20.52 7.75 -18.34
N GLU A 409 -19.38 7.15 -18.70
CA GLU A 409 -18.28 6.80 -17.79
C GLU A 409 -17.22 7.91 -17.69
N ARG A 410 -17.23 8.88 -18.60
CA ARG A 410 -16.30 10.01 -18.57
C ARG A 410 -16.77 11.04 -17.55
N GLY A 411 -15.91 11.32 -16.57
CA GLY A 411 -16.07 12.49 -15.71
C GLY A 411 -15.93 13.80 -16.48
N PRO A 412 -16.35 14.94 -15.90
CA PRO A 412 -16.00 16.24 -16.45
C PRO A 412 -14.48 16.35 -16.60
N LYS A 413 -13.99 16.92 -17.70
CA LYS A 413 -12.56 17.18 -17.88
C LYS A 413 -12.08 18.04 -16.69
N PRO A 414 -10.93 17.74 -16.08
CA PRO A 414 -10.34 18.65 -15.09
C PRO A 414 -10.17 20.03 -15.74
N GLU A 415 -10.62 21.07 -15.04
CA GLU A 415 -10.37 22.45 -15.47
C GLU A 415 -8.85 22.71 -15.47
N PRO A 416 -8.33 23.42 -16.47
CA PRO A 416 -6.90 23.59 -16.69
C PRO A 416 -6.18 24.32 -15.57
#